data_AF-A0A6I1K4C0-F1
#
_entry.id   AF-A0A6I1K4C0-F1
#
_cell.length_a   1.000
_cell.length_b   1.000
_cell.length_c   1.000
_cell.angle_alpha   90.00
_cell.angle_beta   90.00
_cell.angle_gamma   90.00
#
_symmetry.space_group_name_H-M   'P 1'
#
loop_
_entity.id
_entity.type
_entity.pdbx_description
1 polymer ?
#
loop_
_entity_poly.entity_id
_entity_poly.type
_entity_poly.pdbx_seq_one_letter_code
_entity_poly.pdbx_strand_id
1 'polypeptide(L)'
;MSKALPAGSRLHLPVGTEALRELRHDLRTPINAVIGYCEMLIEDAGAAAPAGFLVDLRRLHAAGRRMLRLTNELFSDRPSPLHQLTCQEVLRVCRTPASEVTTLCARLEQPARATGLPQAVSDLQRIAVATDRWRKRIEEMLAAHCR
;
A
#
# COMPACT_ATOMS: atom_id res chain seq x y z
N MET A 1 -12.71 -15.29 -10.10
CA MET A 1 -13.49 -15.34 -8.83
C MET A 1 -12.50 -15.64 -7.71
N SER A 2 -12.34 -14.74 -6.74
CA SER A 2 -11.39 -14.96 -5.63
C SER A 2 -12.02 -15.94 -4.64
N LYS A 3 -11.37 -17.10 -4.42
CA LYS A 3 -11.84 -18.12 -3.46
C LYS A 3 -11.78 -17.51 -2.05
N ALA A 4 -12.86 -17.61 -1.28
CA ALA A 4 -12.89 -17.08 0.08
C ALA A 4 -11.82 -17.78 0.95
N LEU A 5 -11.03 -16.99 1.69
CA LEU A 5 -10.03 -17.52 2.64
C LEU A 5 -10.73 -18.24 3.80
N PRO A 6 -10.41 -19.53 4.07
CA PRO A 6 -11.02 -20.26 5.18
C PRO A 6 -10.77 -19.56 6.52
N ALA A 7 -11.77 -19.58 7.40
CA ALA A 7 -11.63 -19.06 8.75
C ALA A 7 -10.53 -19.82 9.51
N GLY A 8 -9.62 -19.10 10.16
CA GLY A 8 -8.53 -19.69 10.93
C GLY A 8 -7.31 -20.17 10.13
N SER A 9 -7.34 -20.12 8.80
CA SER A 9 -6.19 -20.50 7.96
C SER A 9 -4.96 -19.63 8.28
N ARG A 10 -3.78 -20.24 8.34
CA ARG A 10 -2.53 -19.56 8.65
C ARG A 10 -1.67 -19.40 7.41
N LEU A 11 -0.88 -18.33 7.40
CA LEU A 11 0.05 -18.04 6.33
C LEU A 11 1.27 -18.97 6.43
N HIS A 12 1.55 -19.72 5.36
CA HIS A 12 2.73 -20.58 5.27
C HIS A 12 3.63 -20.12 4.13
N LEU A 13 4.63 -19.29 4.45
CA LEU A 13 5.56 -18.76 3.46
C LEU A 13 6.74 -19.72 3.23
N PRO A 14 7.26 -19.80 1.99
CA PRO A 14 8.50 -20.52 1.71
C PRO A 14 9.71 -19.67 2.16
N VAL A 15 9.92 -19.58 3.48
CA VAL A 15 10.99 -18.77 4.09
C VAL A 15 12.36 -19.21 3.57
N GLY A 16 13.23 -18.23 3.29
CA GLY A 16 14.59 -18.48 2.79
C GLY A 16 14.69 -18.90 1.31
N THR A 17 13.58 -18.86 0.57
CA THR A 17 13.57 -19.21 -0.86
C THR A 17 13.68 -18.00 -1.80
N GLU A 18 14.11 -18.27 -3.03
CA GLU A 18 14.11 -17.27 -4.12
C GLU A 18 12.69 -16.76 -4.40
N ALA A 19 11.69 -17.65 -4.38
CA ALA A 19 10.29 -17.29 -4.60
C ALA A 19 9.78 -16.23 -3.60
N LEU A 20 10.20 -16.30 -2.33
CA LEU A 20 9.85 -15.26 -1.35
C LEU A 20 10.58 -13.94 -1.61
N ARG A 21 11.81 -13.99 -2.15
CA ARG A 21 12.58 -12.81 -2.54
C ARG A 21 11.94 -12.08 -3.72
N GLU A 22 11.56 -12.82 -4.75
CA GLU A 22 10.82 -12.29 -5.91
C GLU A 22 9.50 -11.66 -5.47
N LEU A 23 8.72 -12.37 -4.64
CA LEU A 23 7.45 -11.85 -4.11
C LEU A 23 7.61 -10.55 -3.32
N ARG A 24 8.64 -10.45 -2.46
CA ARG A 24 8.97 -9.19 -1.76
C ARG A 24 9.28 -8.07 -2.74
N HIS A 25 10.07 -8.35 -3.76
CA HIS A 25 10.46 -7.37 -4.76
C HIS A 25 9.23 -6.85 -5.53
N ASP A 26 8.37 -7.76 -5.98
CA ASP A 26 7.11 -7.46 -6.66
C ASP A 26 6.20 -6.56 -5.82
N LEU A 27 6.12 -6.81 -4.52
CA LEU A 27 5.30 -6.02 -3.60
C LEU A 27 5.90 -4.66 -3.28
N ARG A 28 7.24 -4.53 -3.23
CA ARG A 28 7.92 -3.25 -2.96
C ARG A 28 7.79 -2.27 -4.12
N THR A 29 7.82 -2.75 -5.36
CA THR A 29 7.73 -1.89 -6.57
C THR A 29 6.52 -0.94 -6.57
N PRO A 30 5.26 -1.41 -6.42
CA PRO A 30 4.11 -0.51 -6.38
C PRO A 30 4.12 0.41 -5.14
N ILE A 31 4.64 -0.03 -3.99
CA ILE A 31 4.69 0.82 -2.79
C ILE A 31 5.73 1.93 -2.93
N ASN A 32 6.88 1.63 -3.52
CA ASN A 32 7.90 2.63 -3.80
C ASN A 32 7.38 3.69 -4.78
N ALA A 33 6.57 3.30 -5.76
CA ALA A 33 5.87 4.24 -6.62
C ALA A 33 4.91 5.13 -5.80
N VAL A 34 4.09 4.55 -4.92
CA VAL A 34 3.20 5.32 -4.01
C VAL A 34 3.98 6.35 -3.20
N ILE A 35 5.07 5.93 -2.56
CA ILE A 35 5.90 6.80 -1.73
C ILE A 35 6.54 7.91 -2.57
N GLY A 36 7.14 7.56 -3.71
CA GLY A 36 7.81 8.52 -4.58
C GLY A 36 6.85 9.60 -5.13
N TYR A 37 5.66 9.22 -5.60
CA TYR A 37 4.67 10.20 -6.03
C TYR A 37 4.18 11.09 -4.87
N CYS A 38 4.06 10.54 -3.66
CA CYS A 38 3.71 11.37 -2.50
C CYS A 38 4.81 12.39 -2.18
N GLU A 39 6.08 11.98 -2.21
CA GLU A 39 7.23 12.86 -1.97
C GLU A 39 7.27 13.98 -3.01
N MET A 40 7.14 13.65 -4.30
CA MET A 40 7.06 14.64 -5.39
C MET A 40 5.88 15.61 -5.23
N LEU A 41 4.68 15.11 -4.95
CA LEU A 41 3.50 15.98 -4.75
C LEU A 41 3.65 16.92 -3.56
N ILE A 42 4.29 16.47 -2.47
CA ILE A 42 4.56 17.30 -1.30
C ILE A 42 5.60 18.38 -1.62
N GLU A 43 6.64 18.03 -2.36
CA GLU A 43 7.69 18.96 -2.82
C GLU A 43 7.10 20.01 -3.76
N ASP A 44 6.35 19.59 -4.78
CA ASP A 44 5.76 20.46 -5.80
C ASP A 44 4.71 21.41 -5.20
N ALA A 45 3.90 20.93 -4.26
CA ALA A 45 2.90 21.76 -3.59
C ALA A 45 3.53 22.92 -2.78
N GLY A 46 4.73 22.71 -2.24
CA GLY A 46 5.47 23.71 -1.48
C GLY A 46 4.69 24.26 -0.27
N ALA A 47 5.15 25.40 0.28
CA ALA A 47 4.51 26.03 1.45
C ALA A 47 3.25 26.86 1.12
N ALA A 48 3.01 27.15 -0.16
CA ALA A 48 1.90 27.98 -0.62
C ALA A 48 0.60 27.20 -0.87
N ALA A 49 0.66 25.87 -0.94
CA ALA A 49 -0.52 25.05 -1.09
C ALA A 49 -1.47 25.16 0.13
N PRO A 50 -2.79 24.95 -0.06
CA PRO A 50 -3.73 24.97 1.05
C PRO A 50 -3.30 24.02 2.17
N ALA A 51 -3.33 24.49 3.42
CA ALA A 51 -2.84 23.70 4.56
C ALA A 51 -3.50 22.31 4.64
N GLY A 52 -4.80 22.21 4.33
CA GLY A 52 -5.52 20.94 4.27
C GLY A 52 -5.01 19.98 3.20
N PHE A 53 -4.57 20.49 2.04
CA PHE A 53 -4.02 19.68 0.95
C PHE A 53 -2.69 19.04 1.36
N LEU A 54 -1.77 19.81 1.94
CA LEU A 54 -0.50 19.30 2.43
C LEU A 54 -0.67 18.31 3.59
N VAL A 55 -1.61 18.56 4.51
CA VAL A 55 -1.93 17.64 5.61
C VAL A 55 -2.38 16.29 5.04
N ASP A 56 -3.25 16.30 4.05
CA ASP A 56 -3.76 15.09 3.42
C ASP A 56 -2.70 14.35 2.59
N LEU A 57 -1.85 15.06 1.85
CA LEU A 57 -0.69 14.45 1.17
C LEU A 57 0.28 13.78 2.15
N ARG A 58 0.53 14.39 3.31
CA ARG A 58 1.37 13.78 4.36
C ARG A 58 0.70 12.55 4.97
N ARG A 59 -0.63 12.55 5.14
CA ARG A 59 -1.39 11.36 5.57
C ARG A 59 -1.29 10.25 4.52
N LEU A 60 -1.41 10.59 3.24
CA LEU A 60 -1.25 9.68 2.11
C LEU A 60 0.14 9.04 2.11
N HIS A 61 1.19 9.85 2.25
CA HIS A 61 2.57 9.37 2.37
C HIS A 61 2.74 8.42 3.58
N ALA A 62 2.20 8.79 4.74
CA ALA A 62 2.26 7.96 5.94
C ALA A 62 1.54 6.61 5.77
N ALA A 63 0.44 6.57 5.03
CA ALA A 63 -0.27 5.34 4.68
C ALA A 63 0.54 4.46 3.73
N GLY A 64 1.18 5.03 2.70
CA GLY A 64 2.13 4.33 1.84
C GLY A 64 3.31 3.72 2.62
N ARG A 65 3.88 4.49 3.56
CA ARG A 65 4.94 3.99 4.47
C ARG A 65 4.43 2.86 5.39
N ARG A 66 3.16 2.89 5.83
CA ARG A 66 2.54 1.75 6.56
C ARG A 66 2.47 0.50 5.68
N MET A 67 2.04 0.61 4.42
CA MET A 67 2.02 -0.51 3.47
C MET A 67 3.42 -1.11 3.29
N LEU A 68 4.46 -0.27 3.18
CA LEU A 68 5.84 -0.72 3.07
C LEU A 68 6.28 -1.50 4.30
N ARG A 69 5.98 -1.01 5.52
CA ARG A 69 6.31 -1.70 6.76
C ARG A 69 5.63 -3.07 6.85
N LEU A 70 4.33 -3.13 6.58
CA LEU A 70 3.59 -4.40 6.56
C LEU A 70 4.19 -5.39 5.57
N THR A 71 4.59 -4.92 4.38
CA THR A 71 5.25 -5.76 3.38
C THR A 71 6.59 -6.27 3.88
N ASN A 72 7.41 -5.41 4.49
CA ASN A 72 8.70 -5.83 5.00
C ASN A 72 8.57 -6.82 6.17
N GLU A 73 7.59 -6.63 7.06
CA GLU A 73 7.39 -7.50 8.23
C GLU A 73 6.73 -8.84 7.88
N LEU A 74 5.74 -8.85 7.00
CA LEU A 74 5.02 -10.08 6.61
C LEU A 74 5.86 -11.00 5.76
N PHE A 75 6.78 -10.44 4.99
CA PHE A 75 7.57 -11.20 4.04
C PHE A 75 9.03 -11.22 4.42
N SER A 76 9.43 -10.85 5.64
CA SER A 76 10.82 -11.01 6.07
C SER A 76 11.17 -12.47 6.34
N ASP A 77 12.46 -12.75 6.25
CA ASP A 77 13.11 -13.93 6.81
C ASP A 77 13.18 -13.93 8.35
N ARG A 78 12.88 -12.78 8.99
CA ARG A 78 12.86 -12.63 10.45
C ARG A 78 11.46 -12.90 11.03
N PRO A 79 11.37 -13.49 12.24
CA PRO A 79 10.11 -13.57 12.97
C PRO A 79 9.48 -12.20 13.20
N SER A 80 8.15 -12.14 13.14
CA SER A 80 7.34 -10.94 13.39
C SER A 80 6.01 -11.35 14.00
N PRO A 81 5.40 -10.54 14.88
CA PRO A 81 4.04 -10.78 15.38
C PRO A 81 3.01 -10.99 14.27
N LEU A 82 3.21 -10.38 13.09
CA LEU A 82 2.29 -10.54 11.96
C LEU A 82 2.25 -11.97 11.41
N HIS A 83 3.31 -12.77 11.60
CA HIS A 83 3.33 -14.18 11.21
C HIS A 83 2.46 -15.07 12.10
N GLN A 84 2.04 -14.57 13.27
CA GLN A 84 1.15 -15.31 14.19
C GLN A 84 -0.33 -15.12 13.84
N LEU A 85 -0.64 -14.12 13.01
CA LEU A 85 -1.99 -13.81 12.57
C LEU A 85 -2.52 -14.86 11.60
N THR A 86 -3.83 -15.04 11.60
CA THR A 86 -4.53 -15.76 10.54
C THR A 86 -4.47 -14.96 9.23
N CYS A 87 -4.65 -15.65 8.11
CA CYS A 87 -4.69 -15.00 6.80
C CYS A 87 -5.77 -13.92 6.67
N GLN A 88 -6.90 -14.10 7.35
CA GLN A 88 -7.98 -13.11 7.38
C GLN A 88 -7.56 -11.86 8.17
N GLU A 89 -6.82 -12.02 9.26
CA GLU A 89 -6.29 -10.91 10.05
C GLU A 89 -5.19 -10.17 9.29
N VAL A 90 -4.27 -10.90 8.65
CA VAL A 90 -3.26 -10.29 7.75
C VAL A 90 -3.94 -9.46 6.67
N LEU A 91 -4.97 -10.01 6.01
CA LEU A 91 -5.72 -9.30 4.99
C LEU A 91 -6.38 -8.03 5.54
N ARG A 92 -6.95 -8.09 6.74
CA ARG A 92 -7.58 -6.93 7.42
C ARG A 92 -6.56 -5.83 7.72
N VAL A 93 -5.40 -6.21 8.27
CA VAL A 93 -4.31 -5.29 8.58
C VAL A 93 -3.79 -4.61 7.31
N CYS A 94 -3.60 -5.36 6.23
CA CYS A 94 -3.16 -4.82 4.93
C CYS A 94 -4.20 -3.93 4.25
N ARG A 95 -5.50 -4.27 4.36
CA ARG A 95 -6.58 -3.49 3.75
C ARG A 95 -6.73 -2.10 4.33
N THR A 96 -6.44 -1.91 5.62
CA THR A 96 -6.64 -0.65 6.32
C THR A 96 -5.87 0.52 5.67
N PRO A 97 -4.53 0.49 5.55
CA PRO A 97 -3.80 1.57 4.91
C PRO A 97 -4.08 1.68 3.40
N ALA A 98 -4.35 0.57 2.70
CA ALA A 98 -4.70 0.62 1.28
C ALA A 98 -6.05 1.33 1.03
N SER A 99 -7.06 1.07 1.88
CA SER A 99 -8.34 1.76 1.80
C SER A 99 -8.17 3.25 2.09
N GLU A 100 -7.36 3.60 3.09
CA GLU A 100 -7.07 4.99 3.42
C GLU A 100 -6.40 5.73 2.27
N VAL A 101 -5.40 5.12 1.62
CA VAL A 101 -4.76 5.68 0.41
C VAL A 101 -5.79 5.92 -0.69
N THR A 102 -6.63 4.93 -1.01
CA THR A 102 -7.66 5.07 -2.04
C THR A 102 -8.64 6.21 -1.73
N THR A 103 -9.11 6.31 -0.49
CA THR A 103 -10.01 7.38 -0.07
C THR A 103 -9.34 8.76 -0.12
N LEU A 104 -8.09 8.86 0.33
CA LEU A 104 -7.33 10.11 0.29
C LEU A 104 -7.06 10.57 -1.14
N CYS A 105 -6.64 9.68 -2.05
CA CYS A 105 -6.46 9.99 -3.46
C CYS A 105 -7.73 10.61 -4.07
N ALA A 106 -8.88 9.95 -3.89
CA ALA A 106 -10.15 10.44 -4.41
C ALA A 106 -10.54 11.81 -3.83
N ARG A 107 -10.29 12.04 -2.53
CA ARG A 107 -10.56 13.34 -1.89
C ARG A 107 -9.62 14.44 -2.39
N LEU A 108 -8.36 14.11 -2.61
CA LEU A 108 -7.31 15.06 -3.01
C LEU A 108 -7.43 15.52 -4.46
N GLU A 109 -8.14 14.78 -5.34
CA GLU A 109 -8.27 15.17 -6.75
C GLU A 109 -8.93 16.54 -6.94
N GLN A 110 -9.96 16.87 -6.17
CA GLN A 110 -10.63 18.18 -6.24
C GLN A 110 -9.71 19.34 -5.88
N PRO A 111 -9.09 19.39 -4.68
CA PRO A 111 -8.16 20.46 -4.35
C PRO A 111 -6.92 20.46 -5.25
N ALA A 112 -6.44 19.30 -5.72
CA ALA A 112 -5.32 19.24 -6.66
C ALA A 112 -5.59 20.04 -7.94
N ARG A 113 -6.81 19.99 -8.49
CA ARG A 113 -7.19 20.80 -9.68
C ARG A 113 -7.12 22.31 -9.42
N ALA A 114 -7.34 22.74 -8.18
CA ALA A 114 -7.31 24.14 -7.78
C ALA A 114 -5.90 24.65 -7.41
N THR A 115 -4.94 23.76 -7.15
CA THR A 115 -3.57 24.13 -6.74
C THR A 115 -2.71 24.67 -7.89
N GLY A 116 -3.14 24.49 -9.14
CA GLY A 116 -2.33 24.83 -10.32
C GLY A 116 -1.12 23.92 -10.54
N LEU A 117 -0.97 22.86 -9.76
CA LEU A 117 0.09 21.85 -9.93
C LEU A 117 -0.20 20.99 -11.17
N PRO A 118 0.65 21.07 -12.21
CA PRO A 118 0.51 20.21 -13.37
C PRO A 118 0.60 18.74 -12.95
N GLN A 119 -0.22 17.89 -13.53
CA GLN A 119 -0.20 16.43 -13.31
C GLN A 119 -0.61 15.93 -11.92
N ALA A 120 -0.86 16.79 -10.93
CA ALA A 120 -1.17 16.34 -9.57
C ALA A 120 -2.34 15.33 -9.49
N VAL A 121 -3.39 15.53 -10.29
CA VAL A 121 -4.51 14.57 -10.42
C VAL A 121 -4.03 13.24 -11.01
N SER A 122 -3.19 13.27 -12.04
CA SER A 122 -2.64 12.06 -12.66
C SER A 122 -1.75 11.28 -11.68
N ASP A 123 -0.96 11.97 -10.87
CA ASP A 123 -0.11 11.32 -9.86
C ASP A 123 -0.93 10.70 -8.74
N LEU A 124 -1.98 11.37 -8.26
CA LEU A 124 -2.94 10.78 -7.31
C LEU A 124 -3.60 9.52 -7.87
N GLN A 125 -3.93 9.50 -9.17
CA GLN A 125 -4.47 8.32 -9.85
C GLN A 125 -3.43 7.20 -9.96
N ARG A 126 -2.17 7.52 -10.26
CA ARG A 126 -1.06 6.55 -10.28
C ARG A 126 -0.84 5.92 -8.91
N ILE A 127 -0.93 6.71 -7.83
CA ILE A 127 -0.88 6.23 -6.45
C ILE A 127 -2.02 5.25 -6.17
N ALA A 128 -3.25 5.59 -6.56
CA ALA A 128 -4.41 4.72 -6.35
C ALA A 128 -4.27 3.38 -7.11
N VAL A 129 -3.81 3.43 -8.36
CA VAL A 129 -3.56 2.22 -9.18
C VAL A 129 -2.46 1.35 -8.56
N ALA A 130 -1.34 1.95 -8.13
CA ALA A 130 -0.26 1.21 -7.49
C ALA A 130 -0.72 0.55 -6.18
N THR A 131 -1.56 1.23 -5.41
CA THR A 131 -2.17 0.71 -4.18
C THR A 131 -3.08 -0.49 -4.45
N ASP A 132 -3.93 -0.43 -5.48
CA ASP A 132 -4.78 -1.56 -5.85
C ASP A 132 -3.96 -2.76 -6.35
N ARG A 133 -2.90 -2.53 -7.13
CA ARG A 133 -1.97 -3.59 -7.55
C ARG A 133 -1.33 -4.29 -6.34
N TRP A 134 -0.85 -3.52 -5.37
CA TRP A 134 -0.31 -4.07 -4.12
C TRP A 134 -1.34 -4.91 -3.36
N ARG A 135 -2.57 -4.39 -3.20
CA ARG A 135 -3.66 -5.09 -2.51
C ARG A 135 -4.00 -6.42 -3.20
N LYS A 136 -4.17 -6.41 -4.52
CA LYS A 136 -4.45 -7.62 -5.31
C LYS A 136 -3.33 -8.66 -5.16
N ARG A 137 -2.07 -8.23 -5.22
CA ARG A 137 -0.93 -9.13 -5.08
C ARG A 137 -0.87 -9.79 -3.71
N ILE A 138 -1.20 -9.07 -2.63
CA ILE A 138 -1.34 -9.67 -1.29
C ILE A 138 -2.48 -10.67 -1.24
N GLU A 139 -3.64 -10.34 -1.82
CA GLU A 139 -4.80 -11.24 -1.84
C GLU A 139 -4.50 -12.54 -2.59
N GLU A 140 -3.85 -12.46 -3.76
CA GLU A 140 -3.39 -13.61 -4.54
C GLU A 140 -2.38 -14.46 -3.76
N MET A 141 -1.41 -13.80 -3.12
CA MET A 141 -0.39 -14.46 -2.31
C MET A 141 -1.03 -15.24 -1.16
N LEU A 142 -1.91 -14.59 -0.38
CA LEU A 142 -2.62 -15.24 0.71
C LEU A 142 -3.42 -16.44 0.18
N ALA A 143 -4.18 -16.27 -0.90
CA ALA A 143 -4.94 -17.37 -1.49
C ALA A 143 -4.07 -18.58 -1.88
N ALA A 144 -2.82 -18.36 -2.28
CA ALA A 144 -1.88 -19.42 -2.65
C ALA A 144 -1.16 -20.09 -1.46
N HIS A 145 -1.03 -19.40 -0.33
CA HIS A 145 -0.15 -19.82 0.79
C HIS A 145 -0.88 -20.01 2.13
N CYS A 146 -2.20 -19.83 2.17
CA CYS A 146 -3.01 -20.08 3.35
C CYS A 146 -3.43 -21.55 3.42
N ARG A 147 -3.19 -22.19 4.56
CA ARG A 147 -3.58 -23.57 4.85
C ARG A 147 -4.19 -23.69 6.24
#